data_AF-A0A832Y479-F1
#
_entry.id   AF-A0A832Y479-F1
#
_cell.length_a   1.000
_cell.length_b   1.000
_cell.length_c   1.000
_cell.angle_alpha   90.00
_cell.angle_beta   90.00
_cell.angle_gamma   90.00
#
_symmetry.space_group_name_H-M   'P 1'
#
loop_
_entity.id
_entity.type
_entity.pdbx_description
1 polymer ?
#
loop_
_entity_poly.entity_id
_entity_poly.type
_entity_poly.pdbx_seq_one_letter_code
_entity_poly.pdbx_strand_id
1 'polypeptide(L)'
;MWFWILLFLSTGFVVLYYSRIQPFTEISGRFAVILMLIGITMWISSTAARPTAAAVAPTVAAAVGGIAVISGVIHMAVLRDDVVIAPFGGVLLCMGALSLMGERWPMMSQTEQIGSFILASVIVLLEIYLAFRGLVVGVQGITWSKSGLRQVNRGLLRGPRGAISHFERSWDMDDPWLNAMSHAALALIHRHLGDSASEKEHLAELESGGGWESVDETWVKAIEAGLSHLKATPRGGDD
;
A
#
# COMPACT_ATOMS: atom_id res chain seq x y z
N MET A 1 -1.03 1.50 -29.87
CA MET A 1 -0.21 0.55 -29.08
C MET A 1 0.76 1.27 -28.15
N TRP A 2 1.61 2.18 -28.63
CA TRP A 2 2.56 2.93 -27.81
C TRP A 2 1.98 3.61 -26.56
N PHE A 3 0.80 4.20 -26.69
CA PHE A 3 0.07 4.76 -25.56
C PHE A 3 -0.10 3.77 -24.39
N TRP A 4 -0.54 2.54 -24.67
CA TRP A 4 -0.76 1.50 -23.67
C TRP A 4 0.54 0.99 -23.05
N ILE A 5 1.59 0.83 -23.87
CA ILE A 5 2.92 0.46 -23.38
C ILE A 5 3.41 1.50 -22.37
N LEU A 6 3.32 2.78 -22.72
CA LEU A 6 3.72 3.88 -21.82
C LEU A 6 2.84 3.92 -20.57
N LEU A 7 1.53 3.71 -20.70
CA LEU A 7 0.62 3.66 -19.55
C LEU A 7 1.04 2.57 -18.56
N PHE A 8 1.18 1.32 -19.01
CA PHE A 8 1.58 0.21 -18.14
C PHE A 8 2.96 0.40 -17.50
N LEU A 9 3.95 0.86 -18.28
CA LEU A 9 5.29 1.09 -17.75
C LEU A 9 5.32 2.24 -16.75
N SER A 10 4.71 3.38 -17.08
CA SER A 10 4.69 4.55 -16.20
C SER A 10 3.91 4.28 -14.91
N THR A 11 2.72 3.66 -15.00
CA THR A 11 1.97 3.22 -13.82
C THR A 11 2.80 2.22 -12.99
N GLY A 12 3.48 1.26 -13.63
CA GLY A 12 4.37 0.33 -12.95
C GLY A 12 5.49 1.03 -12.18
N PHE A 13 6.19 2.00 -12.80
CA PHE A 13 7.23 2.79 -12.14
C PHE A 13 6.69 3.63 -10.98
N VAL A 14 5.54 4.30 -11.17
CA VAL A 14 4.92 5.11 -10.12
C VAL A 14 4.50 4.23 -8.94
N VAL A 15 3.84 3.09 -9.18
CA VAL A 15 3.50 2.13 -8.12
C VAL A 15 4.74 1.63 -7.41
N LEU A 16 5.83 1.33 -8.14
CA LEU A 16 7.09 0.89 -7.54
C LEU A 16 7.73 1.97 -6.66
N TYR A 17 7.58 3.24 -7.02
CA TYR A 17 8.03 4.35 -6.20
C TYR A 17 7.20 4.45 -4.91
N TYR A 18 5.87 4.46 -5.03
CA TYR A 18 4.98 4.54 -3.87
C TYR A 18 5.09 3.33 -2.95
N SER A 19 5.32 2.13 -3.49
CA SER A 19 5.47 0.91 -2.68
C SER A 19 6.64 0.98 -1.71
N ARG A 20 7.70 1.74 -2.03
CA ARG A 20 8.86 1.91 -1.13
C ARG A 20 8.54 2.74 0.11
N ILE A 21 7.50 3.57 0.03
CA ILE A 21 7.05 4.45 1.11
C ILE A 21 6.00 3.72 1.98
N GLN A 22 5.37 2.66 1.46
CA GLN A 22 4.37 1.88 2.18
C GLN A 22 4.99 1.04 3.32
N PRO A 23 4.24 0.77 4.40
CA PRO A 23 4.70 -0.09 5.49
C PRO A 23 4.98 -1.53 5.07
N PHE A 24 4.24 -2.02 4.07
CA PHE A 24 4.37 -3.35 3.48
C PHE A 24 4.76 -3.25 2.01
N THR A 25 6.05 -2.99 1.78
CA THR A 25 6.60 -2.71 0.45
C THR A 25 6.39 -3.85 -0.57
N GLU A 26 6.20 -5.08 -0.10
CA GLU A 26 6.13 -6.26 -0.97
C GLU A 26 4.82 -6.35 -1.76
N ILE A 27 3.71 -5.78 -1.26
CA ILE A 27 2.37 -5.96 -1.83
C ILE A 27 2.23 -5.15 -3.13
N SER A 28 2.26 -3.82 -3.04
CA SER A 28 2.29 -2.94 -4.22
C SER A 28 3.54 -3.13 -5.08
N GLY A 29 4.67 -3.54 -4.50
CA GLY A 29 5.87 -3.88 -5.26
C GLY A 29 5.65 -5.03 -6.26
N ARG A 30 4.95 -6.10 -5.85
CA ARG A 30 4.58 -7.20 -6.76
C ARG A 30 3.64 -6.74 -7.87
N PHE A 31 2.67 -5.90 -7.53
CA PHE A 31 1.75 -5.33 -8.52
C PHE A 31 2.50 -4.48 -9.57
N ALA A 32 3.42 -3.61 -9.14
CA ALA A 32 4.26 -2.84 -10.06
C ALA A 32 5.04 -3.72 -11.05
N VAL A 33 5.63 -4.82 -10.57
CA VAL A 33 6.37 -5.76 -11.42
C VAL A 33 5.44 -6.40 -12.45
N ILE A 34 4.24 -6.81 -12.05
CA ILE A 34 3.24 -7.36 -12.97
C ILE A 34 2.89 -6.34 -14.07
N LEU A 35 2.67 -5.06 -13.72
CA LEU A 35 2.39 -4.01 -14.71
C LEU A 35 3.55 -3.80 -15.68
N MET A 36 4.79 -3.78 -15.18
CA MET A 36 5.97 -3.66 -16.03
C MET A 36 6.12 -4.84 -16.98
N LEU A 37 5.89 -6.08 -16.51
CA LEU A 37 5.93 -7.28 -17.34
C LEU A 37 4.86 -7.24 -18.45
N ILE A 38 3.65 -6.77 -18.14
CA ILE A 38 2.59 -6.59 -19.14
C ILE A 38 3.00 -5.53 -20.17
N GLY A 39 3.54 -4.38 -19.72
CA GLY A 39 4.03 -3.32 -20.61
C GLY A 39 5.15 -3.79 -21.55
N ILE A 40 6.12 -4.56 -21.03
CA ILE A 40 7.19 -5.18 -21.81
C ILE A 40 6.62 -6.19 -22.80
N THR A 41 5.66 -7.02 -22.39
CA THR A 41 5.00 -7.99 -23.28
C THR A 41 4.28 -7.28 -24.43
N MET A 42 3.58 -6.17 -24.15
CA MET A 42 2.94 -5.34 -25.18
C MET A 42 3.97 -4.69 -26.12
N TRP A 43 5.12 -4.26 -25.58
CA TRP A 43 6.23 -3.77 -26.39
C TRP A 43 6.70 -4.84 -27.36
N ILE A 44 7.04 -6.04 -26.86
CA ILE A 44 7.48 -7.16 -27.71
C ILE A 44 6.42 -7.47 -28.78
N SER A 45 5.14 -7.51 -28.39
CA SER A 45 4.03 -7.72 -29.32
C SER A 45 3.94 -6.66 -30.42
N SER A 46 4.36 -5.42 -30.17
CA SER A 46 4.36 -4.35 -31.19
C SER A 46 5.38 -4.56 -32.32
N THR A 47 6.38 -5.43 -32.10
CA THR A 47 7.40 -5.79 -33.11
C THR A 47 7.05 -7.06 -33.88
N ALA A 48 5.91 -7.69 -33.58
CA ALA A 48 5.49 -8.92 -34.24
C ALA A 48 5.10 -8.67 -35.71
N ALA A 49 5.35 -9.66 -36.57
CA ALA A 49 5.02 -9.59 -38.00
C ALA A 49 3.51 -9.45 -38.29
N ARG A 50 2.66 -9.87 -37.34
CA ARG A 50 1.19 -9.70 -37.42
C ARG A 50 0.75 -8.59 -36.47
N PRO A 51 -0.04 -7.62 -36.94
CA PRO A 51 -0.52 -6.55 -36.08
C PRO A 51 -1.48 -7.11 -35.03
N THR A 52 -1.27 -6.72 -33.77
CA THR A 52 -2.18 -7.02 -32.67
C THR A 52 -3.48 -6.23 -32.84
N ALA A 53 -4.62 -6.88 -32.57
CA ALA A 53 -5.92 -6.22 -32.66
C ALA A 53 -6.00 -5.01 -31.69
N ALA A 54 -6.61 -3.92 -32.15
CA ALA A 54 -6.67 -2.64 -31.42
C ALA A 54 -7.32 -2.78 -30.04
N ALA A 55 -8.32 -3.66 -29.92
CA ALA A 55 -9.05 -3.92 -28.68
C ALA A 55 -8.23 -4.68 -27.61
N VAL A 56 -7.15 -5.37 -27.97
CA VAL A 56 -6.42 -6.23 -27.01
C VAL A 56 -5.86 -5.42 -25.85
N ALA A 57 -5.18 -4.31 -26.13
CA ALA A 57 -4.58 -3.48 -25.09
C ALA A 57 -5.60 -2.84 -24.12
N PRO A 58 -6.68 -2.19 -24.58
CA PRO A 58 -7.71 -1.67 -23.68
C PRO A 58 -8.47 -2.78 -22.93
N THR A 59 -8.69 -3.96 -23.52
CA THR A 59 -9.26 -5.11 -22.81
C THR A 59 -8.35 -5.60 -21.69
N VAL A 60 -7.04 -5.71 -21.95
CA VAL A 60 -6.07 -6.08 -20.90
C VAL A 60 -6.02 -5.02 -19.79
N ALA A 61 -6.02 -3.73 -20.15
CA ALA A 61 -6.08 -2.64 -19.16
C ALA A 61 -7.34 -2.71 -18.29
N ALA A 62 -8.51 -2.89 -18.90
CA ALA A 62 -9.78 -3.00 -18.17
C ALA A 62 -9.81 -4.24 -17.26
N ALA A 63 -9.36 -5.40 -17.74
CA ALA A 63 -9.35 -6.63 -16.97
C ALA A 63 -8.37 -6.57 -15.78
N VAL A 64 -7.12 -6.18 -16.04
CA VAL A 64 -6.09 -6.05 -15.00
C VAL A 64 -6.47 -4.95 -14.01
N GLY A 65 -6.95 -3.81 -14.51
CA GLY A 65 -7.43 -2.72 -13.67
C GLY A 65 -8.59 -3.12 -12.78
N GLY A 66 -9.60 -3.82 -13.31
CA GLY A 66 -10.74 -4.30 -12.54
C GLY A 66 -10.34 -5.28 -11.42
N ILE A 67 -9.48 -6.25 -11.72
CA ILE A 67 -8.94 -7.18 -10.71
C ILE A 67 -8.13 -6.42 -9.65
N ALA A 68 -7.29 -5.47 -10.09
CA ALA A 68 -6.48 -4.65 -9.22
C ALA A 68 -7.34 -3.79 -8.27
N VAL A 69 -8.42 -3.15 -8.76
CA VAL A 69 -9.36 -2.40 -7.92
C VAL A 69 -9.96 -3.28 -6.83
N ILE A 70 -10.46 -4.47 -7.18
CA ILE A 70 -11.07 -5.39 -6.20
C ILE A 70 -10.04 -5.79 -5.15
N SER A 71 -8.86 -6.26 -5.59
CA SER A 71 -7.80 -6.68 -4.68
C SER A 71 -7.29 -5.51 -3.80
N GLY A 72 -7.13 -4.33 -4.39
CA GLY A 72 -6.66 -3.14 -3.72
C GLY A 72 -7.64 -2.63 -2.68
N VAL A 73 -8.96 -2.70 -2.94
CA VAL A 73 -9.98 -2.35 -1.95
C VAL A 73 -9.96 -3.32 -0.77
N ILE A 74 -9.73 -4.62 -1.01
CA ILE A 74 -9.57 -5.60 0.08
C ILE A 74 -8.33 -5.28 0.93
N HIS A 75 -7.19 -5.04 0.28
CA HIS A 75 -5.95 -4.67 0.96
C HIS A 75 -6.08 -3.36 1.75
N MET A 76 -6.78 -2.38 1.19
CA MET A 76 -6.98 -1.06 1.78
C MET A 76 -8.00 -1.06 2.93
N ALA A 77 -9.18 -1.64 2.71
CA ALA A 77 -10.31 -1.50 3.63
C ALA A 77 -10.41 -2.63 4.66
N VAL A 78 -9.94 -3.84 4.32
CA VAL A 78 -10.09 -5.04 5.16
C VAL A 78 -8.77 -5.42 5.80
N LEU A 79 -7.73 -5.68 5.00
CA LEU A 79 -6.44 -6.17 5.50
C LEU A 79 -5.58 -5.07 6.13
N ARG A 80 -5.82 -3.82 5.73
CA ARG A 80 -5.09 -2.62 6.14
C ARG A 80 -3.59 -2.83 6.01
N ASP A 81 -3.14 -3.11 4.78
CA ASP A 81 -1.74 -3.40 4.48
C ASP A 81 -1.22 -2.71 3.21
N ASP A 82 -2.08 -2.29 2.29
CA ASP A 82 -1.72 -1.49 1.12
C ASP A 82 -2.87 -0.56 0.69
N VAL A 83 -2.54 0.66 0.27
CA VAL A 83 -3.51 1.67 -0.19
C VAL A 83 -3.27 2.14 -1.64
N VAL A 84 -2.25 1.58 -2.30
CA VAL A 84 -1.71 2.05 -3.58
C VAL A 84 -2.31 1.26 -4.74
N ILE A 85 -2.56 -0.04 -4.57
CA ILE A 85 -3.05 -0.91 -5.65
C ILE A 85 -4.41 -0.44 -6.18
N ALA A 86 -5.33 -0.03 -5.30
CA ALA A 86 -6.69 0.35 -5.68
C ALA A 86 -6.73 1.54 -6.66
N PRO A 87 -6.14 2.72 -6.36
CA PRO A 87 -6.16 3.86 -7.28
C PRO A 87 -5.42 3.58 -8.58
N PHE A 88 -4.22 2.99 -8.55
CA PHE A 88 -3.49 2.73 -9.80
C PHE A 88 -4.13 1.62 -10.65
N GLY A 89 -4.80 0.65 -10.02
CA GLY A 89 -5.67 -0.30 -10.71
C GLY A 89 -6.88 0.39 -11.35
N GLY A 90 -7.48 1.35 -10.65
CA GLY A 90 -8.64 2.08 -11.14
C GLY A 90 -8.31 3.04 -12.28
N VAL A 91 -7.12 3.65 -12.33
CA VAL A 91 -6.62 4.35 -13.54
C VAL A 91 -6.63 3.42 -14.76
N LEU A 92 -6.12 2.18 -14.63
CA LEU A 92 -6.12 1.22 -15.74
C LEU A 92 -7.53 0.80 -16.14
N LEU A 93 -8.42 0.59 -15.16
CA LEU A 93 -9.82 0.27 -15.40
C LEU A 93 -10.52 1.41 -16.15
N CYS A 94 -10.36 2.66 -15.70
CA CYS A 94 -10.90 3.85 -16.34
C CYS A 94 -10.41 3.95 -17.78
N MET A 95 -9.10 3.94 -18.01
CA MET A 95 -8.53 4.08 -19.35
C MET A 95 -9.00 2.95 -20.28
N GLY A 96 -8.95 1.70 -19.81
CA GLY A 96 -9.36 0.53 -20.58
C GLY A 96 -10.84 0.53 -20.93
N ALA A 97 -11.71 0.71 -19.93
CA ALA A 97 -13.16 0.71 -20.10
C ALA A 97 -13.62 1.86 -21.00
N LEU A 98 -13.16 3.09 -20.74
CA LEU A 98 -13.52 4.26 -21.54
C LEU A 98 -13.03 4.13 -22.99
N SER A 99 -11.85 3.53 -23.23
CA SER A 99 -11.38 3.28 -24.59
C SER A 99 -12.27 2.30 -25.34
N LEU A 100 -12.70 1.19 -24.71
CA LEU A 100 -13.58 0.20 -25.34
C LEU A 100 -14.97 0.78 -25.63
N MET A 101 -15.49 1.58 -24.69
CA MET A 101 -16.78 2.25 -24.82
C MET A 101 -16.75 3.32 -25.90
N GLY A 102 -15.66 4.10 -25.97
CA GLY A 102 -15.45 5.12 -26.99
C GLY A 102 -15.31 4.54 -28.41
N GLU A 103 -14.62 3.41 -28.57
CA GLU A 103 -14.48 2.75 -29.87
C GLU A 103 -15.82 2.25 -30.40
N ARG A 104 -16.68 1.71 -29.53
CA ARG A 104 -18.03 1.25 -29.92
C ARG A 104 -19.07 2.36 -30.02
N TRP A 105 -18.81 3.54 -29.46
CA TRP A 105 -19.79 4.65 -29.37
C TRP A 105 -20.55 4.95 -30.67
N PRO A 106 -19.90 5.00 -31.86
CA PRO A 106 -20.59 5.32 -33.12
C PRO A 106 -21.58 4.23 -33.58
N MET A 107 -21.43 3.01 -33.08
CA MET A 107 -22.25 1.84 -33.45
C MET A 107 -23.36 1.55 -32.44
N MET A 108 -23.40 2.30 -31.33
CA MET A 108 -24.38 2.12 -30.26
C MET A 108 -25.69 2.84 -30.58
N SER A 109 -26.80 2.21 -30.21
CA SER A 109 -28.11 2.86 -30.13
C SER A 109 -28.12 3.95 -29.05
N GLN A 110 -29.09 4.86 -29.09
CA GLN A 110 -29.22 5.95 -28.11
C GLN A 110 -29.31 5.42 -26.67
N THR A 111 -30.02 4.31 -26.45
CA THR A 111 -30.14 3.69 -25.11
C THR A 111 -28.79 3.15 -24.62
N GLU A 112 -28.03 2.50 -25.49
CA GLU A 112 -26.68 2.00 -25.17
C GLU A 112 -25.70 3.14 -24.89
N GLN A 113 -25.78 4.25 -25.64
CA GLN A 113 -24.97 5.44 -25.39
C GLN A 113 -25.25 6.04 -24.01
N ILE A 114 -26.51 6.14 -23.60
CA ILE A 114 -26.89 6.64 -22.26
C ILE A 114 -26.36 5.70 -21.18
N GLY A 115 -26.56 4.39 -21.32
CA GLY A 115 -26.06 3.41 -20.36
C GLY A 115 -24.53 3.43 -20.24
N SER A 116 -23.85 3.54 -21.38
CA SER A 116 -22.39 3.69 -21.48
C SER A 116 -21.92 4.97 -20.78
N PHE A 117 -22.59 6.11 -21.01
CA PHE A 117 -22.26 7.36 -20.34
C PHE A 117 -22.41 7.30 -18.81
N ILE A 118 -23.50 6.68 -18.33
CA ILE A 118 -23.73 6.50 -16.88
C ILE A 118 -22.63 5.61 -16.29
N LEU A 119 -22.33 4.47 -16.92
CA LEU A 119 -21.30 3.55 -16.45
C LEU A 119 -19.92 4.21 -16.43
N ALA A 120 -19.56 4.94 -17.49
CA ALA A 120 -18.32 5.72 -17.57
C ALA A 120 -18.22 6.73 -16.42
N SER A 121 -19.31 7.46 -16.16
CA SER A 121 -19.37 8.44 -15.08
C SER A 121 -19.18 7.80 -13.70
N VAL A 122 -19.83 6.66 -13.44
CA VAL A 122 -19.68 5.91 -12.19
C VAL A 122 -18.24 5.43 -12.00
N ILE A 123 -17.63 4.85 -13.05
CA ILE A 123 -16.25 4.35 -13.00
C ILE A 123 -15.28 5.50 -12.64
N VAL A 124 -15.44 6.67 -13.28
CA VAL A 124 -14.60 7.84 -13.00
C VAL A 124 -14.81 8.39 -11.59
N LEU A 125 -16.06 8.47 -11.12
CA LEU A 125 -16.36 8.92 -9.74
C LEU A 125 -15.78 7.99 -8.69
N LEU A 126 -15.87 6.67 -8.90
CA LEU A 126 -15.26 5.68 -8.03
C LEU A 126 -13.74 5.80 -8.02
N GLU A 127 -13.12 6.04 -9.18
CA GLU A 127 -11.68 6.26 -9.25
C GLU A 127 -11.24 7.51 -8.49
N ILE A 128 -11.98 8.62 -8.61
CA ILE A 128 -11.69 9.84 -7.83
C ILE A 128 -11.75 9.51 -6.32
N TYR A 129 -12.78 8.79 -5.88
CA TYR A 129 -12.89 8.36 -4.49
C TYR A 129 -11.70 7.49 -4.05
N LEU A 130 -11.28 6.53 -4.86
CA LEU A 130 -10.13 5.67 -4.57
C LEU A 130 -8.81 6.45 -4.54
N ALA A 131 -8.62 7.43 -5.43
CA ALA A 131 -7.46 8.30 -5.43
C ALA A 131 -7.39 9.13 -4.14
N PHE A 132 -8.49 9.72 -3.70
CA PHE A 132 -8.54 10.44 -2.42
C PHE A 132 -8.26 9.51 -1.23
N ARG A 133 -8.96 8.38 -1.15
CA ARG A 133 -8.82 7.45 -0.04
C ARG A 133 -7.42 6.82 0.02
N GLY A 134 -6.87 6.43 -1.12
CA GLY A 134 -5.59 5.74 -1.19
C GLY A 134 -4.38 6.66 -1.13
N LEU A 135 -4.40 7.78 -1.88
CA LEU A 135 -3.23 8.63 -2.06
C LEU A 135 -3.23 9.89 -1.18
N VAL A 136 -4.41 10.43 -0.84
CA VAL A 136 -4.51 11.67 -0.04
C VAL A 136 -4.66 11.35 1.44
N VAL A 137 -5.65 10.51 1.81
CA VAL A 137 -5.80 10.05 3.20
C VAL A 137 -4.63 9.13 3.56
N GLY A 138 -4.22 8.28 2.63
CA GLY A 138 -3.01 7.48 2.77
C GLY A 138 -3.16 6.33 3.76
N VAL A 139 -2.06 6.00 4.42
CA VAL A 139 -1.93 4.81 5.26
C VAL A 139 -2.33 5.13 6.68
N GLN A 140 -3.24 4.32 7.25
CA GLN A 140 -3.66 4.44 8.64
C GLN A 140 -2.55 4.10 9.63
N GLY A 141 -2.51 4.76 10.79
CA GLY A 141 -1.50 4.52 11.83
C GLY A 141 -1.42 3.05 12.24
N ILE A 142 -2.56 2.35 12.31
CA ILE A 142 -2.61 0.92 12.70
C ILE A 142 -1.78 0.03 11.76
N THR A 143 -1.68 0.40 10.47
CA THR A 143 -0.88 -0.32 9.48
C THR A 143 0.61 -0.18 9.78
N TRP A 144 1.03 1.03 10.15
CA TRP A 144 2.39 1.31 10.59
C TRP A 144 2.74 0.55 11.87
N SER A 145 1.84 0.52 12.85
CA SER A 145 2.01 -0.23 14.10
C SER A 145 2.13 -1.75 13.86
N LYS A 146 1.27 -2.31 13.01
CA LYS A 146 1.34 -3.73 12.59
C LYS A 146 2.67 -4.05 11.90
N SER A 147 3.15 -3.16 11.04
CA SER A 147 4.45 -3.33 10.38
C SER A 147 5.61 -3.17 11.37
N GLY A 148 5.51 -2.25 12.34
CA GLY A 148 6.49 -2.09 13.42
C GLY A 148 6.66 -3.37 14.23
N LEU A 149 5.57 -3.99 14.67
CA LEU A 149 5.60 -5.28 15.38
C LEU A 149 6.25 -6.39 14.54
N ARG A 150 5.97 -6.43 13.23
CA ARG A 150 6.64 -7.36 12.29
C ARG A 150 8.15 -7.11 12.24
N GLN A 151 8.62 -5.86 12.30
CA GLN A 151 10.05 -5.54 12.32
C GLN A 151 10.72 -5.89 13.65
N VAL A 152 10.02 -5.72 14.78
CA VAL A 152 10.50 -6.20 16.10
C VAL A 152 10.74 -7.70 16.04
N ASN A 153 9.77 -8.46 15.55
CA ASN A 153 9.88 -9.92 15.42
C ASN A 153 10.97 -10.37 14.43
N ARG A 154 11.40 -9.48 13.52
CA ARG A 154 12.51 -9.72 12.58
C ARG A 154 13.86 -9.29 13.12
N GLY A 155 13.90 -8.63 14.27
CA GLY A 155 15.13 -8.05 14.83
C GLY A 155 15.61 -6.78 14.15
N LEU A 156 14.86 -6.22 13.21
CA LEU A 156 15.22 -4.98 12.55
C LEU A 156 14.67 -3.80 13.37
N LEU A 157 15.41 -3.39 14.39
CA LEU A 157 14.97 -2.32 15.29
C LEU A 157 15.25 -0.91 14.75
N ARG A 158 16.42 -0.71 14.12
CA ARG A 158 16.92 0.59 13.66
C ARG A 158 16.86 0.76 12.13
N GLY A 159 17.00 2.00 11.70
CA GLY A 159 17.07 2.40 10.29
C GLY A 159 15.70 2.77 9.68
N PRO A 160 15.67 3.23 8.42
CA PRO A 160 14.44 3.74 7.78
C PRO A 160 13.30 2.71 7.63
N ARG A 161 13.64 1.42 7.77
CA ARG A 161 12.71 0.28 7.74
C ARG A 161 12.67 -0.50 9.05
N GLY A 162 13.29 0.05 10.10
CA GLY A 162 13.31 -0.56 11.43
C GLY A 162 12.02 -0.29 12.20
N ALA A 163 11.81 -1.08 13.25
CA ALA A 163 10.65 -0.98 14.12
C ALA A 163 10.42 0.44 14.66
N ILE A 164 11.49 1.13 15.07
CA ILE A 164 11.40 2.51 15.60
C ILE A 164 10.74 3.45 14.58
N SER A 165 11.28 3.50 13.35
CA SER A 165 10.75 4.37 12.30
C SER A 165 9.29 4.05 11.92
N HIS A 166 8.86 2.80 12.12
CA HIS A 166 7.47 2.41 11.86
C HIS A 166 6.54 2.86 12.99
N PHE A 167 6.95 2.74 14.26
CA PHE A 167 6.16 3.21 15.40
C PHE A 167 6.10 4.74 15.51
N GLU A 168 7.13 5.45 15.07
CA GLU A 168 7.09 6.92 14.95
C GLU A 168 6.08 7.42 13.90
N ARG A 169 5.72 6.57 12.93
CA ARG A 169 4.75 6.88 11.86
C ARG A 169 3.35 6.36 12.16
N SER A 170 3.15 5.63 13.25
CA SER A 170 1.86 5.01 13.57
C SER A 170 0.91 5.88 14.36
N TRP A 171 1.23 7.16 14.53
CA TRP A 171 0.36 8.08 15.27
C TRP A 171 -0.94 8.35 14.52
N ASP A 172 -2.02 8.45 15.28
CA ASP A 172 -3.35 8.69 14.77
C ASP A 172 -4.08 9.69 15.69
N MET A 173 -4.67 10.71 15.08
CA MET A 173 -5.41 11.75 15.79
C MET A 173 -6.81 11.29 16.18
N ASP A 174 -7.39 10.37 15.39
CA ASP A 174 -8.75 9.88 15.60
C ASP A 174 -8.76 8.74 16.64
N ASP A 175 -7.63 8.04 16.78
CA ASP A 175 -7.46 6.87 17.66
C ASP A 175 -6.32 7.09 18.70
N PRO A 176 -6.56 7.84 19.80
CA PRO A 176 -5.53 8.15 20.80
C PRO A 176 -4.87 6.93 21.44
N TRP A 177 -5.60 5.82 21.54
CA TRP A 177 -5.09 4.54 22.06
C TRP A 177 -3.90 4.01 21.25
N LEU A 178 -3.85 4.32 19.94
CA LEU A 178 -2.76 3.89 19.08
C LEU A 178 -1.47 4.67 19.37
N ASN A 179 -1.58 5.94 19.78
CA ASN A 179 -0.44 6.75 20.20
C ASN A 179 0.18 6.16 21.47
N ALA A 180 -0.64 5.81 22.47
CA ALA A 180 -0.19 5.14 23.68
C ALA A 180 0.50 3.80 23.37
N MET A 181 -0.09 2.97 22.50
CA MET A 181 0.53 1.71 22.06
C MET A 181 1.88 1.91 21.35
N SER A 182 2.00 2.96 20.54
CA SER A 182 3.23 3.29 19.81
C SER A 182 4.33 3.76 20.77
N HIS A 183 4.00 4.64 21.72
CA HIS A 183 4.94 5.10 22.75
C HIS A 183 5.37 3.99 23.70
N ALA A 184 4.45 3.09 24.09
CA ALA A 184 4.78 1.90 24.85
C ALA A 184 5.77 1.02 24.09
N ALA A 185 5.52 0.75 22.81
CA ALA A 185 6.44 -0.04 21.98
C ALA A 185 7.83 0.62 21.85
N LEU A 186 7.88 1.92 21.60
CA LEU A 186 9.12 2.68 21.50
C LEU A 186 9.91 2.66 22.81
N ALA A 187 9.26 2.89 23.96
CA ALA A 187 9.89 2.81 25.27
C ALA A 187 10.53 1.43 25.52
N LEU A 188 9.81 0.34 25.20
CA LEU A 188 10.34 -1.03 25.32
C LEU A 188 11.56 -1.27 24.42
N ILE A 189 11.53 -0.77 23.19
CA ILE A 189 12.63 -0.90 22.24
C ILE A 189 13.86 -0.10 22.70
N HIS A 190 13.70 1.16 23.11
CA HIS A 190 14.81 1.99 23.61
C HIS A 190 15.41 1.43 24.90
N ARG A 191 14.57 0.94 25.82
CA ARG A 191 15.00 0.20 27.01
C ARG A 191 15.85 -1.01 26.65
N HIS A 192 15.43 -1.77 25.63
CA HIS A 192 16.19 -2.92 25.14
C HIS A 192 17.53 -2.52 24.51
N LEU A 193 17.59 -1.37 23.85
CA LEU A 193 18.81 -0.83 23.25
C LEU A 193 19.74 -0.12 24.25
N GLY A 194 19.32 0.06 25.51
CA GLY A 194 20.06 0.78 26.55
C GLY A 194 20.03 2.30 26.40
N ASP A 195 19.06 2.83 25.65
CA ASP A 195 18.92 4.26 25.38
C ASP A 195 17.92 4.91 26.35
N SER A 196 18.41 5.22 27.55
CA SER A 196 17.58 5.76 28.64
C SER A 196 17.07 7.17 28.40
N ALA A 197 17.59 7.91 27.42
CA ALA A 197 17.11 9.26 27.11
C ALA A 197 15.79 9.19 26.34
N SER A 198 15.78 8.50 25.20
CA SER A 198 14.58 8.31 24.39
C SER A 198 13.54 7.42 25.08
N GLU A 199 13.97 6.46 25.91
CA GLU A 199 13.05 5.70 26.76
C GLU A 199 12.23 6.63 27.67
N LYS A 200 12.88 7.57 28.37
CA LYS A 200 12.18 8.50 29.28
C LYS A 200 11.24 9.45 28.55
N GLU A 201 11.64 9.90 27.36
CA GLU A 201 10.79 10.75 26.52
C GLU A 201 9.48 10.04 26.15
N HIS A 202 9.57 8.82 25.63
CA HIS A 202 8.37 8.06 25.27
C HIS A 202 7.56 7.57 26.47
N LEU A 203 8.20 7.35 27.63
CA LEU A 203 7.47 7.12 28.88
C LEU A 203 6.68 8.34 29.32
N ALA A 204 7.24 9.55 29.21
CA ALA A 204 6.53 10.78 29.55
C ALA A 204 5.29 11.00 28.65
N GLU A 205 5.42 10.74 27.35
CA GLU A 205 4.28 10.79 26.42
C GLU A 205 3.27 9.66 26.65
N LEU A 206 3.72 8.47 27.06
CA LEU A 206 2.81 7.40 27.44
C LEU A 206 1.99 7.78 28.67
N GLU A 207 2.62 8.36 29.70
CA GLU A 207 1.93 8.84 30.90
C GLU A 207 0.93 9.95 30.58
N SER A 208 1.27 10.86 29.65
CA SER A 208 0.32 11.89 29.18
C SER A 208 -0.90 11.28 28.47
N GLY A 209 -0.71 10.14 27.80
CA GLY A 209 -1.74 9.38 27.09
C GLY A 209 -2.54 8.38 27.93
N GLY A 210 -2.38 8.35 29.26
CA GLY A 210 -3.09 7.44 30.17
C GLY A 210 -2.25 6.30 30.74
N GLY A 211 -0.93 6.33 30.52
CA GLY A 211 0.03 5.42 31.13
C GLY A 211 -0.08 3.98 30.62
N TRP A 212 0.64 3.07 31.28
CA TRP A 212 0.63 1.64 30.94
C TRP A 212 -0.75 0.98 31.05
N GLU A 213 -1.64 1.51 31.89
CA GLU A 213 -3.01 0.99 32.06
C GLU A 213 -3.88 1.20 30.81
N SER A 214 -3.54 2.19 29.98
CA SER A 214 -4.24 2.45 28.71
C SER A 214 -3.87 1.46 27.59
N VAL A 215 -2.81 0.67 27.79
CA VAL A 215 -2.26 -0.25 26.79
C VAL A 215 -2.58 -1.69 27.16
N ASP A 216 -3.10 -2.44 26.20
CA ASP A 216 -3.41 -3.85 26.41
C ASP A 216 -2.15 -4.67 26.73
N GLU A 217 -2.20 -5.48 27.79
CA GLU A 217 -1.08 -6.30 28.24
C GLU A 217 -0.59 -7.28 27.16
N THR A 218 -1.48 -7.75 26.28
CA THR A 218 -1.11 -8.63 25.16
C THR A 218 -0.19 -7.93 24.15
N TRP A 219 -0.37 -6.62 23.96
CA TRP A 219 0.51 -5.81 23.12
C TRP A 219 1.92 -5.71 23.71
N VAL A 220 2.00 -5.39 25.01
CA VAL A 220 3.28 -5.30 25.74
C VAL A 220 4.03 -6.64 25.66
N LYS A 221 3.33 -7.74 25.96
CA LYS A 221 3.88 -9.10 25.88
C LYS A 221 4.36 -9.45 24.48
N ALA A 222 3.65 -9.05 23.43
CA ALA A 222 4.04 -9.32 22.05
C ALA A 222 5.36 -8.61 21.68
N ILE A 223 5.53 -7.35 22.09
CA ILE A 223 6.76 -6.59 21.86
C ILE A 223 7.91 -7.19 22.67
N GLU A 224 7.71 -7.47 23.96
CA GLU A 224 8.73 -8.06 24.82
C GLU A 224 9.15 -9.45 24.36
N ALA A 225 8.21 -10.28 23.89
CA ALA A 225 8.52 -11.56 23.27
C ALA A 225 9.44 -11.38 22.06
N GLY A 226 9.08 -10.49 21.13
CA GLY A 226 9.90 -10.20 19.95
C GLY A 226 11.31 -9.69 20.32
N LEU A 227 11.42 -8.82 21.32
CA LEU A 227 12.70 -8.31 21.82
C LEU A 227 13.53 -9.37 22.55
N SER A 228 12.90 -10.24 23.35
CA SER A 228 13.61 -11.30 24.09
C SER A 228 14.25 -12.34 23.17
N HIS A 229 13.64 -12.63 22.02
CA HIS A 229 14.21 -13.50 20.99
C HIS A 229 15.56 -12.96 20.46
N LEU A 230 15.76 -11.64 20.48
CA LEU A 230 17.01 -11.00 20.07
C LEU A 230 18.12 -11.16 21.12
N LYS A 231 17.77 -11.19 22.41
CA LYS A 231 18.73 -11.50 23.49
C LYS A 231 19.23 -12.94 23.43
N ALA A 232 18.39 -13.87 22.99
CA ALA A 232 18.71 -15.30 22.93
C ALA A 232 19.56 -15.69 21.70
N THR A 233 19.61 -14.83 20.68
CA THR A 233 20.45 -15.04 19.49
C THR A 233 21.83 -14.45 19.78
N PRO A 234 22.92 -15.24 19.86
CA PRO A 234 24.26 -14.70 20.05
C PRO A 234 24.57 -13.75 18.90
N ARG A 235 25.22 -12.61 19.20
CA ARG A 235 25.83 -11.73 18.20
C ARG A 235 26.80 -12.55 17.34
N GLY A 236 26.32 -13.05 16.20
CA GLY A 236 27.13 -13.63 15.16
C GLY A 236 27.16 -12.66 13.99
N GLY A 237 28.29 -11.95 13.84
CA GLY A 237 28.58 -11.08 12.71
C GLY A 237 28.96 -9.66 13.09
N ASP A 238 30.03 -9.51 13.89
CA ASP A 238 31.01 -8.47 13.58
C ASP A 238 31.81 -9.02 12.39
N ASP A 239 31.67 -8.37 11.23
CA ASP A 239 32.64 -8.24 10.11
C ASP A 239 31.99 -7.45 8.95
#